data_AF-G5AT20-F1
#
_entry.id   AF-G5AT20-F1
#
_cell.length_a   1.000
_cell.length_b   1.000
_cell.length_c   1.000
_cell.angle_alpha   90.00
_cell.angle_beta   90.00
_cell.angle_gamma   90.00
#
_symmetry.space_group_name_H-M   'P 1'
#
loop_
_entity.id
_entity.type
_entity.pdbx_description
1 polymer ?
#
loop_
_entity_poly.entity_id
_entity_poly.type
_entity_poly.pdbx_seq_one_letter_code
_entity_poly.pdbx_strand_id
1 'polypeptide(L)'
;MESKDPPGKENLGTKRKNLAFLRPRLYMLERRKTDTVVEGVVPGDHSGVLRRSQSDRTEYSQKLQEKMSPQANGPTAASPTPEEELQMGQMMAKRAKIIKELIQTERDYANDLELCVREVVQPLRNKQIERLDVDCLFSNMESVHQVSAKLLSLLEEATTNVEPDMQVIGMFIL
;
A
#
# COMPACT_ATOMS: atom_id res chain seq x y z
N MET A 1 61.05 25.91 -17.10
CA MET A 1 61.06 25.12 -15.85
C MET A 1 59.83 24.24 -15.88
N GLU A 2 60.07 22.94 -16.06
CA GLU A 2 59.09 21.85 -15.88
C GLU A 2 58.65 21.72 -14.41
N SER A 3 57.45 21.17 -14.20
CA SER A 3 57.02 20.31 -13.08
C SER A 3 55.63 19.76 -13.49
N LYS A 4 55.41 18.52 -13.96
CA LYS A 4 55.57 17.14 -13.43
C LYS A 4 54.58 16.78 -12.30
N ASP A 5 53.65 15.88 -12.63
CA ASP A 5 52.45 15.35 -11.91
C ASP A 5 52.74 14.50 -10.64
N PRO A 6 51.74 13.97 -9.85
CA PRO A 6 50.92 12.77 -10.25
C PRO A 6 49.50 12.70 -9.59
N PRO A 7 48.78 11.54 -9.48
CA PRO A 7 47.59 11.22 -10.28
C PRO A 7 46.28 10.98 -9.47
N GLY A 8 45.16 11.55 -9.92
CA GLY A 8 43.83 11.32 -9.34
C GLY A 8 43.06 10.23 -10.08
N LYS A 9 42.81 9.10 -9.41
CA LYS A 9 42.14 7.90 -9.94
C LYS A 9 40.69 8.18 -10.35
N GLU A 10 40.40 8.06 -11.64
CA GLU A 10 39.05 7.87 -12.17
C GLU A 10 38.65 6.39 -12.05
N ASN A 11 37.52 6.11 -11.39
CA ASN A 11 36.86 4.80 -11.42
C ASN A 11 35.38 5.05 -11.74
N LEU A 12 35.08 5.08 -13.04
CA LEU A 12 33.72 5.06 -13.57
C LEU A 12 33.48 3.68 -14.17
N GLY A 13 32.61 2.87 -13.55
CA GLY A 13 32.43 1.49 -14.00
C GLY A 13 31.33 0.71 -13.29
N THR A 14 30.09 1.00 -13.66
CA THR A 14 29.03 -0.01 -13.91
C THR A 14 28.52 -0.83 -12.71
N LYS A 15 27.59 -0.25 -11.92
CA LYS A 15 26.63 -1.07 -11.17
C LYS A 15 25.58 -1.66 -12.11
N ARG A 16 25.74 -2.96 -12.43
CA ARG A 16 24.71 -3.78 -13.09
C ARG A 16 23.42 -3.74 -12.26
N LYS A 17 22.35 -3.25 -12.87
CA LYS A 17 21.00 -3.31 -12.32
C LYS A 17 20.41 -4.66 -12.76
N ASN A 18 20.42 -5.66 -11.89
CA ASN A 18 19.66 -6.90 -12.09
C ASN A 18 18.17 -6.60 -11.86
N LEU A 19 17.52 -5.94 -12.81
CA LEU A 19 16.08 -5.70 -12.79
C LEU A 19 15.39 -6.81 -13.58
N ALA A 20 15.26 -7.97 -12.95
CA ALA A 20 14.56 -9.10 -13.55
C ALA A 20 13.58 -9.75 -12.57
N PHE A 21 12.70 -8.98 -11.93
CA PHE A 21 11.56 -9.57 -11.21
C PHE A 21 10.27 -8.71 -11.20
N LEU A 22 10.07 -7.84 -12.18
CA LEU A 22 8.73 -7.32 -12.45
C LEU A 22 7.98 -8.32 -13.34
N ARG A 23 7.41 -9.37 -12.73
CA ARG A 23 6.34 -10.17 -13.36
C ARG A 23 4.98 -9.59 -12.93
N PRO A 24 4.14 -9.11 -13.86
CA PRO A 24 2.75 -8.80 -13.56
C PRO A 24 2.01 -10.10 -13.27
N ARG A 25 1.44 -10.22 -12.08
CA ARG A 25 0.64 -11.38 -11.66
C ARG A 25 -0.74 -11.28 -12.33
N LEU A 26 -0.82 -11.79 -13.56
CA LEU A 26 -2.08 -11.87 -14.30
C LEU A 26 -3.05 -12.83 -13.59
N TYR A 27 -4.27 -12.32 -13.44
CA TYR A 27 -5.49 -12.99 -13.03
C TYR A 27 -5.61 -14.40 -13.64
N MET A 28 -5.56 -15.44 -12.81
CA MET A 28 -6.21 -16.72 -13.10
C MET A 28 -7.01 -17.15 -11.88
N LEU A 29 -8.32 -17.06 -12.07
CA LEU A 29 -9.38 -17.55 -11.21
C LEU A 29 -9.20 -19.06 -10.97
N GLU A 30 -8.58 -19.46 -9.85
CA GLU A 30 -8.61 -20.86 -9.40
C GLU A 30 -10.02 -21.20 -8.96
N ARG A 31 -10.78 -21.77 -9.90
CA ARG A 31 -12.12 -22.32 -9.66
C ARG A 31 -12.03 -23.40 -8.57
N ARG A 32 -12.92 -23.28 -7.58
CA ARG A 32 -13.14 -24.27 -6.52
C ARG A 32 -13.37 -25.65 -7.16
N LYS A 33 -12.61 -26.67 -6.73
CA LYS A 33 -12.94 -28.07 -7.01
C LYS A 33 -14.15 -28.45 -6.16
N THR A 34 -15.33 -28.40 -6.76
CA THR A 34 -16.47 -29.21 -6.35
C THR A 34 -16.72 -30.19 -7.47
N ASP A 35 -16.29 -31.44 -7.28
CA ASP A 35 -16.87 -32.53 -8.03
C ASP A 35 -17.11 -33.69 -7.07
N THR A 36 -18.39 -34.00 -6.90
CA THR A 36 -18.89 -35.12 -6.12
C THR A 36 -19.13 -36.24 -7.12
N VAL A 37 -18.18 -37.16 -7.24
CA VAL A 37 -18.40 -38.41 -7.97
C VAL A 37 -18.94 -39.45 -7.01
N VAL A 38 -20.15 -39.93 -7.31
CA VAL A 38 -20.80 -41.10 -6.71
C VAL A 38 -20.85 -42.18 -7.78
N GLU A 39 -20.32 -43.36 -7.47
CA GLU A 39 -20.61 -44.70 -8.02
C GLU A 39 -19.52 -45.64 -7.47
N GLY A 40 -19.72 -46.87 -6.99
CA GLY A 40 -20.84 -47.79 -6.81
C GLY A 40 -20.29 -49.02 -6.05
N VAL A 41 -21.15 -49.76 -5.36
CA VAL A 41 -20.88 -51.01 -4.58
C VAL A 41 -20.59 -52.15 -5.60
N VAL A 42 -19.69 -53.16 -5.46
CA VAL A 42 -19.59 -54.32 -4.53
C VAL A 42 -18.22 -55.08 -4.76
N PRO A 43 -17.91 -56.29 -4.22
CA PRO A 43 -16.79 -56.56 -3.30
C PRO A 43 -15.65 -57.44 -3.89
N GLY A 44 -14.47 -57.46 -3.28
CA GLY A 44 -13.43 -58.41 -3.69
C GLY A 44 -12.13 -58.32 -2.89
N ASP A 45 -11.84 -59.39 -2.18
CA ASP A 45 -10.73 -59.64 -1.27
C ASP A 45 -9.35 -59.49 -1.94
N HIS A 46 -8.51 -58.56 -1.46
CA HIS A 46 -7.07 -58.61 -1.66
C HIS A 46 -6.33 -58.19 -0.39
N SER A 47 -5.70 -59.19 0.22
CA SER A 47 -4.71 -59.09 1.27
C SER A 47 -3.63 -58.06 0.94
N GLY A 48 -3.71 -56.91 1.60
CA GLY A 48 -2.64 -55.91 1.63
C GLY A 48 -2.20 -55.74 3.08
N VAL A 49 -0.99 -56.22 3.40
CA VAL A 49 -0.32 -55.93 4.67
C VAL A 49 0.00 -54.43 4.71
N LEU A 50 -0.99 -53.61 5.08
CA LEU A 50 -0.77 -52.22 5.45
C LEU A 50 -0.15 -52.22 6.84
N ARG A 51 1.16 -51.94 6.90
CA ARG A 51 1.81 -51.44 8.11
C ARG A 51 1.05 -50.20 8.57
N ARG A 52 0.12 -50.38 9.52
CA ARG A 52 -0.48 -49.28 10.28
C ARG A 52 0.67 -48.59 11.02
N SER A 53 1.06 -47.42 10.56
CA SER A 53 1.78 -46.44 11.38
C SER A 53 0.89 -46.17 12.58
N GLN A 54 1.19 -46.80 13.73
CA GLN A 54 0.59 -46.43 15.01
C GLN A 54 1.24 -45.14 15.49
N SER A 55 0.98 -44.07 14.76
CA SER A 55 1.11 -42.72 15.27
C SER A 55 -0.30 -42.25 15.62
N ASP A 56 -0.42 -41.32 16.56
CA ASP A 56 -1.57 -40.41 16.66
C ASP A 56 -2.73 -40.80 17.59
N ARG A 57 -2.76 -41.95 18.28
CA ARG A 57 -3.86 -42.15 19.26
C ARG A 57 -3.71 -41.19 20.46
N THR A 58 -2.49 -41.06 21.00
CA THR A 58 -2.20 -40.17 22.13
C THR A 58 -2.14 -38.72 21.70
N GLU A 59 -1.48 -38.41 20.59
CA GLU A 59 -1.32 -37.04 20.12
C GLU A 59 -2.65 -36.41 19.70
N TYR A 60 -3.50 -37.16 18.99
CA TYR A 60 -4.85 -36.71 18.67
C TYR A 60 -5.70 -36.55 19.93
N SER A 61 -5.60 -37.47 20.88
CA SER A 61 -6.36 -37.37 22.14
C SER A 61 -5.93 -36.18 22.99
N GLN A 62 -4.63 -35.87 23.05
CA GLN A 62 -4.10 -34.73 23.79
C GLN A 62 -4.54 -33.42 23.15
N LYS A 63 -4.46 -33.33 21.83
CA LYS A 63 -4.89 -32.15 21.06
C LYS A 63 -6.42 -31.99 21.09
N LEU A 64 -7.16 -33.10 21.17
CA LEU A 64 -8.61 -33.11 21.36
C LEU A 64 -9.01 -32.71 22.79
N GLN A 65 -8.21 -33.08 23.78
CA GLN A 65 -8.43 -32.69 25.16
C GLN A 65 -8.12 -31.20 25.36
N GLU A 66 -7.01 -30.71 24.81
CA GLU A 66 -6.64 -29.28 24.83
C GLU A 66 -7.77 -28.40 24.28
N LYS A 67 -8.34 -28.75 23.12
CA LYS A 67 -9.43 -27.99 22.49
C LYS A 67 -10.82 -28.18 23.12
N MET A 68 -11.00 -29.17 24.00
CA MET A 68 -12.27 -29.44 24.70
C MET A 68 -12.22 -29.03 26.18
N SER A 69 -11.06 -28.64 26.69
CA SER A 69 -10.95 -27.96 28.00
C SER A 69 -11.73 -26.65 27.90
N PRO A 70 -12.75 -26.41 28.73
CA PRO A 70 -13.36 -25.10 28.81
C PRO A 70 -12.31 -24.13 29.39
N GLN A 71 -11.61 -23.42 28.52
CA GLN A 71 -11.00 -22.14 28.88
C GLN A 71 -12.15 -21.30 29.42
N ALA A 72 -12.17 -21.10 30.75
CA ALA A 72 -13.10 -20.24 31.44
C ALA A 72 -12.80 -18.77 31.12
N ASN A 73 -12.87 -18.41 29.84
CA ASN A 73 -12.91 -17.04 29.39
C ASN A 73 -14.32 -16.82 28.85
N GLY A 74 -15.13 -16.13 29.64
CA GLY A 74 -16.31 -15.45 29.12
C GLY A 74 -15.92 -14.44 28.03
N PRO A 75 -16.86 -13.65 27.50
CA PRO A 75 -16.56 -12.60 26.53
C PRO A 75 -15.82 -11.44 27.23
N THR A 76 -14.58 -11.69 27.64
CA THR A 76 -13.62 -10.70 28.08
C THR A 76 -12.76 -10.41 26.85
N ALA A 77 -12.69 -9.15 26.45
CA ALA A 77 -11.85 -8.67 25.36
C ALA A 77 -10.49 -9.36 25.37
N ALA A 78 -10.27 -10.27 24.40
CA ALA A 78 -8.98 -10.92 24.24
C ALA A 78 -7.97 -9.83 23.88
N SER A 79 -6.95 -9.65 24.73
CA SER A 79 -5.81 -8.80 24.42
C SER A 79 -5.19 -9.28 23.10
N PRO A 80 -4.84 -8.37 22.19
CA PRO A 80 -4.23 -8.74 20.91
C PRO A 80 -2.98 -9.59 21.16
N THR A 81 -2.79 -10.59 20.32
CA THR A 81 -1.57 -11.40 20.36
C THR A 81 -0.36 -10.52 19.99
N PRO A 82 0.86 -10.85 20.46
CA PRO A 82 2.06 -10.07 20.11
C PRO A 82 2.29 -9.95 18.58
N GLU A 83 1.85 -10.95 17.82
CA GLU A 83 1.89 -10.92 16.35
C GLU A 83 0.89 -9.92 15.76
N GLU A 84 -0.32 -9.82 16.31
CA GLU A 84 -1.35 -8.85 15.90
C GLU A 84 -0.95 -7.41 16.24
N GLU A 85 -0.34 -7.16 17.40
CA GLU A 85 0.18 -5.84 17.76
C GLU A 85 1.28 -5.37 16.81
N LEU A 86 2.20 -6.27 16.44
CA LEU A 86 3.25 -5.97 15.47
C LEU A 86 2.65 -5.64 14.09
N GLN A 87 1.67 -6.43 13.63
CA GLN A 87 0.98 -6.18 12.37
C GLN A 87 0.23 -4.84 12.39
N MET A 88 -0.46 -4.51 13.49
CA MET A 88 -1.14 -3.24 13.67
C MET A 88 -0.16 -2.07 13.59
N GLY A 89 0.97 -2.14 14.31
CA GLY A 89 2.02 -1.12 14.26
C GLY A 89 2.57 -0.90 12.85
N GLN A 90 2.79 -1.98 12.09
CA GLN A 90 3.21 -1.88 10.68
C GLN A 90 2.15 -1.23 9.78
N MET A 91 0.88 -1.58 9.96
CA MET A 91 -0.23 -0.97 9.20
C MET A 91 -0.34 0.53 9.51
N MET A 92 -0.21 0.93 10.78
CA MET A 92 -0.24 2.33 11.20
C MET A 92 0.96 3.12 10.68
N ALA A 93 2.17 2.55 10.69
CA ALA A 93 3.34 3.18 10.09
C ALA A 93 3.17 3.40 8.57
N LYS A 94 2.58 2.42 7.86
CA LYS A 94 2.25 2.57 6.43
C LYS A 94 1.21 3.65 6.21
N ARG A 95 0.15 3.68 7.02
CA ARG A 95 -0.88 4.72 6.98
C ARG A 95 -0.28 6.11 7.15
N ALA A 96 0.53 6.32 8.19
CA ALA A 96 1.20 7.59 8.44
C ALA A 96 2.05 8.04 7.25
N LYS A 97 2.79 7.11 6.62
CA LYS A 97 3.56 7.40 5.41
C LYS A 97 2.66 7.83 4.26
N ILE A 98 1.56 7.11 3.99
CA ILE A 98 0.63 7.45 2.89
C ILE A 98 0.03 8.84 3.10
N ILE A 99 -0.39 9.18 4.32
CA ILE A 99 -0.97 10.49 4.64
C ILE A 99 0.06 11.60 4.41
N LYS A 100 1.31 11.40 4.87
CA LYS A 100 2.38 12.35 4.64
C LYS A 100 2.65 12.56 3.15
N GLU A 101 2.71 11.48 2.37
CA GLU A 101 2.91 11.56 0.92
C GLU A 101 1.74 12.28 0.26
N LEU A 102 0.49 11.98 0.64
CA LEU A 102 -0.70 12.65 0.12
C LEU A 102 -0.62 14.17 0.31
N ILE A 103 -0.33 14.63 1.52
CA ILE A 103 -0.21 16.06 1.83
C ILE A 103 0.93 16.69 1.05
N GLN A 104 2.08 16.01 0.95
CA GLN A 104 3.21 16.53 0.20
C GLN A 104 2.86 16.67 -1.28
N THR A 105 2.24 15.65 -1.88
CA THR A 105 1.84 15.70 -3.29
C THR A 105 0.78 16.76 -3.56
N GLU A 106 -0.15 16.98 -2.62
CA GLU A 106 -1.15 18.06 -2.75
C GLU A 106 -0.50 19.44 -2.64
N ARG A 107 0.49 19.60 -1.76
CA ARG A 107 1.30 20.83 -1.68
C ARG A 107 2.02 21.10 -2.98
N ASP A 108 2.69 20.09 -3.52
CA ASP A 108 3.44 20.21 -4.76
C ASP A 108 2.50 20.59 -5.91
N TYR A 109 1.31 19.98 -5.99
CA TYR A 109 0.29 20.32 -6.97
C TYR A 109 -0.23 21.76 -6.83
N ALA A 110 -0.57 22.20 -5.60
CA ALA A 110 -1.03 23.56 -5.36
C ALA A 110 0.04 24.61 -5.75
N ASN A 111 1.32 24.32 -5.48
CA ASN A 111 2.46 25.15 -5.86
C ASN A 111 2.62 25.21 -7.39
N ASP A 112 2.51 24.07 -8.08
CA ASP A 112 2.58 24.02 -9.54
C ASP A 112 1.46 24.85 -10.17
N LEU A 113 0.24 24.75 -9.64
CA LEU A 113 -0.89 25.57 -10.07
C LEU A 113 -0.63 27.06 -9.84
N GLU A 114 -0.11 27.44 -8.67
CA GLU A 114 0.26 28.83 -8.36
C GLU A 114 1.30 29.36 -9.36
N LEU A 115 2.33 28.56 -9.64
CA LEU A 115 3.39 28.91 -10.56
C LEU A 115 2.86 29.08 -11.98
N CYS A 116 1.99 28.18 -12.44
CA CYS A 116 1.35 28.31 -13.74
C CYS A 116 0.49 29.59 -13.83
N VAL A 117 -0.29 29.90 -12.79
CA VAL A 117 -1.11 31.12 -12.76
C VAL A 117 -0.21 32.36 -12.80
N ARG A 118 0.81 32.41 -11.94
CA ARG A 118 1.68 33.58 -11.77
C ARG A 118 2.61 33.82 -12.96
N GLU A 119 3.22 32.77 -13.49
CA GLU A 119 4.29 32.89 -14.50
C GLU A 119 3.78 32.69 -15.94
N VAL A 120 2.57 32.13 -16.13
CA VAL A 120 2.02 31.85 -17.47
C VAL A 120 0.70 32.58 -17.69
N VAL A 121 -0.34 32.28 -16.90
CA VAL A 121 -1.70 32.79 -17.13
C VAL A 121 -1.74 34.31 -17.03
N GLN A 122 -1.27 34.86 -15.91
CA GLN A 122 -1.29 36.30 -15.66
C GLN A 122 -0.43 37.07 -16.68
N PRO A 123 0.81 36.66 -17.00
CA PRO A 123 1.60 37.32 -18.05
C PRO A 123 0.97 37.27 -19.44
N LEU A 124 0.35 36.15 -19.84
CA LEU A 124 -0.33 36.05 -21.14
C LEU A 124 -1.56 36.96 -21.20
N ARG A 125 -2.36 36.98 -20.12
CA ARG A 125 -3.51 37.89 -19.98
C ARG A 125 -3.08 39.36 -20.10
N ASN A 126 -1.99 39.72 -19.42
CA ASN A 126 -1.44 41.08 -19.42
C ASN A 126 -0.87 41.49 -20.78
N LYS A 127 -0.29 40.56 -21.54
CA LYS A 127 0.27 40.82 -22.86
C LYS A 127 -0.77 41.03 -23.97
N GLN A 128 -2.02 40.60 -23.77
CA GLN A 128 -3.13 40.75 -24.73
C GLN A 128 -2.73 40.34 -26.16
N ILE A 129 -2.24 39.11 -26.33
CA ILE A 129 -1.79 38.59 -27.62
C ILE A 129 -2.97 38.49 -28.59
N GLU A 130 -2.82 39.02 -29.80
CA GLU A 130 -3.88 39.01 -30.81
C GLU A 130 -4.34 37.57 -31.09
N ARG A 131 -5.66 37.35 -31.11
CA ARG A 131 -6.32 36.04 -31.35
C ARG A 131 -6.04 34.96 -30.30
N LEU A 132 -5.41 35.29 -29.17
CA LEU A 132 -5.26 34.36 -28.04
C LEU A 132 -6.35 34.65 -27.00
N ASP A 133 -7.26 33.71 -26.83
CA ASP A 133 -8.19 33.69 -25.71
C ASP A 133 -7.57 32.91 -24.52
N VAL A 134 -7.04 33.67 -23.56
CA VAL A 134 -6.37 33.11 -22.36
C VAL A 134 -7.39 32.43 -21.44
N ASP A 135 -8.60 32.98 -21.31
CA ASP A 135 -9.64 32.44 -20.45
C ASP A 135 -10.16 31.10 -20.96
N CYS A 136 -10.31 30.95 -22.28
CA CYS A 136 -10.65 29.67 -22.89
C CYS A 136 -9.52 28.65 -22.77
N LEU A 137 -8.26 29.08 -22.94
CA LEU A 137 -7.10 28.17 -22.91
C LEU A 137 -6.84 27.60 -21.51
N PHE A 138 -6.90 28.43 -20.47
CA PHE A 138 -6.63 28.02 -19.09
C PHE A 138 -7.90 27.69 -18.31
N SER A 139 -9.08 27.99 -18.86
CA SER A 139 -10.38 27.63 -18.28
C SER A 139 -10.47 28.05 -16.81
N ASN A 140 -10.98 27.17 -15.95
CA ASN A 140 -11.14 27.37 -14.52
C ASN A 140 -9.89 27.09 -13.68
N MET A 141 -8.68 27.17 -14.25
CA MET A 141 -7.43 26.83 -13.54
C MET A 141 -7.26 27.59 -12.21
N GLU A 142 -7.61 28.88 -12.16
CA GLU A 142 -7.53 29.68 -10.93
C GLU A 142 -8.52 29.19 -9.86
N SER A 143 -9.72 28.74 -10.25
CA SER A 143 -10.67 28.12 -9.33
C SER A 143 -10.19 26.76 -8.84
N VAL A 144 -9.56 25.95 -9.70
CA VAL A 144 -8.95 24.67 -9.31
C VAL A 144 -7.83 24.90 -8.29
N HIS A 145 -6.97 25.90 -8.50
CA HIS A 145 -5.96 26.31 -7.53
C HIS A 145 -6.57 26.65 -6.17
N GLN A 146 -7.65 27.45 -6.13
CA GLN A 146 -8.33 27.82 -4.87
C GLN A 146 -8.88 26.60 -4.13
N VAL A 147 -9.50 25.67 -4.86
CA VAL A 147 -10.06 24.44 -4.26
C VAL A 147 -8.93 23.54 -3.75
N SER A 148 -7.85 23.36 -4.52
CA SER A 148 -6.67 22.58 -4.11
C SER A 148 -5.99 23.17 -2.88
N ALA A 149 -5.75 24.49 -2.85
CA ALA A 149 -5.17 25.17 -1.69
C ALA A 149 -6.05 25.03 -0.43
N LYS A 150 -7.38 25.06 -0.60
CA LYS A 150 -8.31 24.82 0.51
C LYS A 150 -8.28 23.38 0.99
N LEU A 151 -8.24 22.40 0.08
CA LEU A 151 -8.08 20.99 0.43
C LEU A 151 -6.78 20.77 1.20
N LEU A 152 -5.66 21.32 0.72
CA LEU A 152 -4.37 21.26 1.39
C LEU A 152 -4.46 21.80 2.83
N SER A 153 -5.04 22.98 3.02
CA SER A 153 -5.20 23.59 4.35
C SER A 153 -5.99 22.69 5.30
N LEU A 154 -7.08 22.06 4.82
CA LEU A 154 -7.89 21.15 5.63
C LEU A 154 -7.14 19.86 5.99
N LEU A 155 -6.36 19.32 5.05
CA LEU A 155 -5.53 18.13 5.30
C LEU A 155 -4.40 18.42 6.29
N GLU A 156 -3.75 19.58 6.19
CA GLU A 156 -2.74 20.03 7.14
C GLU A 156 -3.34 20.23 8.53
N GLU A 157 -4.48 20.90 8.63
CA GLU A 157 -5.18 21.13 9.91
C GLU A 157 -5.55 19.80 10.59
N ALA A 158 -6.07 18.84 9.82
CA ALA A 158 -6.50 17.54 10.33
C ALA A 158 -5.35 16.60 10.75
N THR A 159 -4.11 16.93 10.40
CA THR A 159 -2.93 16.08 10.68
C THR A 159 -1.87 16.74 11.55
N THR A 160 -1.85 18.07 11.61
CA THR A 160 -0.90 18.82 12.43
C THR A 160 -1.18 18.60 13.91
N ASN A 161 -0.17 18.11 14.65
CA ASN A 161 -0.28 17.78 16.08
C ASN A 161 -1.32 16.70 16.43
N VAL A 162 -1.71 15.87 15.46
CA VAL A 162 -2.65 14.75 15.67
C VAL A 162 -1.91 13.43 15.56
N GLU A 163 -2.03 12.59 16.58
CA GLU A 163 -1.45 11.24 16.58
C GLU A 163 -1.94 10.43 15.37
N PRO A 164 -1.07 9.61 14.73
CA PRO A 164 -1.39 8.92 13.47
C PRO A 164 -2.62 8.01 13.51
N ASP A 165 -3.04 7.54 14.68
CA ASP A 165 -4.24 6.72 14.89
C ASP A 165 -5.53 7.56 14.97
N MET A 166 -5.44 8.83 15.36
CA MET A 166 -6.57 9.76 15.50
C MET A 166 -6.87 10.60 14.25
N GLN A 167 -6.00 10.61 13.24
CA GLN A 167 -6.19 11.41 12.03
C GLN A 167 -7.39 10.92 11.20
N VAL A 168 -8.45 11.73 11.03
CA VAL A 168 -9.65 11.36 10.23
C VAL A 168 -9.69 12.17 8.92
N ILE A 169 -8.78 11.86 7.99
CA ILE A 169 -8.66 12.61 6.72
C ILE A 169 -9.73 12.27 5.67
N GLY A 170 -10.44 11.16 5.82
CA GLY A 170 -11.40 10.68 4.81
C GLY A 170 -12.59 11.61 4.56
N MET A 171 -12.95 12.44 5.54
CA MET A 171 -14.06 13.39 5.43
C MET A 171 -13.79 14.53 4.43
N PHE A 172 -12.52 14.81 4.13
CA PHE A 172 -12.14 15.88 3.20
C PHE A 172 -12.05 15.41 1.74
N ILE A 173 -12.22 14.10 1.49
CA ILE A 173 -12.05 13.46 0.17
C ILE A 173 -13.41 12.96 -0.39
N LEU A 174 -14.44 12.89 0.45
CA LEU A 174 -15.80 12.40 0.11
C LEU A 174 -16.78 13.55 -0.08
#